data_AF-A0A2T0BHW5-F1
#
_entry.id   AF-A0A2T0BHW5-F1
#
_cell.length_a   1.000
_cell.length_b   1.000
_cell.length_c   1.000
_cell.angle_alpha   90.00
_cell.angle_beta   90.00
_cell.angle_gamma   90.00
#
_symmetry.space_group_name_H-M   'P 1'
#
loop_
_entity.id
_entity.type
_entity.pdbx_description
1 polymer ?
#
loop_
_entity_poly.entity_id
_entity_poly.type
_entity_poly.pdbx_seq_one_letter_code
_entity_poly.pdbx_strand_id
1 'polypeptide(L)'
;MNVEELIYTYGKYIYNYALRLSCHPSTAEDLCQETFTKAWQKIDTLKNPNAIKAWLRKICFNNFLVNERKKGNSVQRPFGDEIQELEKEGEFYINSYPRPEDQVIVRESVSEIQNGCFLAMVRYLTLNKRITFSFIDMFGLSLQEVSQILNISKGAVKGLLYRAHMNLDSFFQDHCSILDVENPCRCEAWIEFYSRRQTLQDKVQIVKTLNYKKSGYVFNKYTFNKIKYLYKNMPEKRPSDDWYQKIVDSLKN
;
A
#
# COMPACT_ATOMS: atom_id res chain seq x y z
N MET A 1 -6.31 -28.36 9.23
CA MET A 1 -6.71 -26.97 8.98
C MET A 1 -8.07 -26.97 8.31
N ASN A 2 -9.09 -26.48 8.98
CA ASN A 2 -10.41 -26.27 8.39
C ASN A 2 -10.54 -24.83 7.83
N VAL A 3 -11.66 -24.52 7.17
CA VAL A 3 -11.87 -23.22 6.53
C VAL A 3 -11.93 -22.07 7.54
N GLU A 4 -12.53 -22.31 8.71
CA GLU A 4 -12.65 -21.31 9.77
C GLU A 4 -11.27 -20.97 10.35
N GLU A 5 -10.47 -21.98 10.68
CA GLU A 5 -9.11 -21.83 11.19
C GLU A 5 -8.25 -21.06 10.20
N LEU A 6 -8.38 -21.34 8.89
CA LEU A 6 -7.68 -20.61 7.83
C LEU A 6 -8.07 -19.12 7.83
N ILE A 7 -9.37 -18.81 7.88
CA ILE A 7 -9.85 -17.42 7.79
C ILE A 7 -9.56 -16.66 9.07
N TYR A 8 -9.84 -17.20 10.26
CA TYR A 8 -9.60 -16.51 11.52
C TYR A 8 -8.11 -16.27 11.79
N THR A 9 -7.24 -17.21 11.38
CA THR A 9 -5.79 -17.06 11.58
C THR A 9 -5.17 -16.06 10.60
N TYR A 10 -5.60 -16.08 9.33
CA TYR A 10 -4.93 -15.33 8.26
C TYR A 10 -5.74 -14.17 7.69
N GLY A 11 -7.00 -14.00 8.09
CA GLY A 11 -7.93 -13.00 7.54
C GLY A 11 -7.43 -11.58 7.72
N LYS A 12 -7.00 -11.22 8.94
CA LYS A 12 -6.40 -9.91 9.22
C LYS A 12 -5.16 -9.67 8.35
N TYR A 13 -4.32 -10.69 8.20
CA TYR A 13 -3.10 -10.61 7.41
C TYR A 13 -3.39 -10.36 5.91
N ILE A 14 -4.29 -11.15 5.31
CA ILE A 14 -4.64 -11.02 3.89
C ILE A 14 -5.46 -9.77 3.62
N TYR A 15 -6.33 -9.35 4.53
CA TYR A 15 -7.04 -8.08 4.40
C TYR A 15 -6.07 -6.91 4.37
N ASN A 16 -5.13 -6.82 5.31
CA ASN A 16 -4.12 -5.76 5.28
C ASN A 16 -3.25 -5.87 4.04
N TYR A 17 -2.93 -7.11 3.61
CA TYR A 17 -2.24 -7.37 2.35
C TYR A 17 -2.93 -6.73 1.14
N ALA A 18 -4.21 -7.05 0.98
CA ALA A 18 -5.05 -6.52 -0.07
C ALA A 18 -5.25 -5.00 0.05
N LEU A 19 -5.44 -4.48 1.26
CA LEU A 19 -5.68 -3.06 1.52
C LEU A 19 -4.51 -2.17 1.12
N ARG A 20 -3.28 -2.55 1.48
CA ARG A 20 -2.11 -1.73 1.12
C ARG A 20 -1.76 -1.87 -0.38
N LEU A 21 -2.21 -2.94 -1.06
CA LEU A 21 -2.08 -3.09 -2.51
C LEU A 21 -3.14 -2.30 -3.29
N SER A 22 -4.41 -2.48 -2.95
CA SER A 22 -5.55 -1.84 -3.62
C SER A 22 -5.70 -0.38 -3.25
N CYS A 23 -5.25 -0.02 -2.04
CA CYS A 23 -5.49 1.28 -1.39
C CYS A 23 -6.99 1.64 -1.31
N HIS A 24 -7.86 0.63 -1.32
CA HIS A 24 -9.31 0.79 -1.27
C HIS A 24 -9.95 -0.30 -0.40
N PRO A 25 -10.69 0.06 0.68
CA PRO A 25 -11.28 -0.92 1.59
C PRO A 25 -12.18 -1.95 0.91
N SER A 26 -13.16 -1.54 0.10
CA SER A 26 -14.06 -2.50 -0.56
C SER A 26 -13.32 -3.47 -1.49
N THR A 27 -12.39 -2.97 -2.32
CA THR A 27 -11.56 -3.83 -3.16
C THR A 27 -10.68 -4.77 -2.32
N ALA A 28 -10.26 -4.36 -1.13
CA ALA A 28 -9.51 -5.22 -0.23
C ALA A 28 -10.37 -6.36 0.32
N GLU A 29 -11.63 -6.08 0.65
CA GLU A 29 -12.63 -7.08 1.09
C GLU A 29 -12.86 -8.12 -0.02
N ASP A 30 -13.14 -7.66 -1.24
CA ASP A 30 -13.37 -8.52 -2.41
C ASP A 30 -12.16 -9.41 -2.69
N LEU A 31 -10.95 -8.81 -2.73
CA LEU A 31 -9.71 -9.55 -2.98
C LEU A 31 -9.45 -10.60 -1.91
N CYS A 32 -9.75 -10.27 -0.66
CA CYS A 32 -9.54 -11.16 0.46
C CYS A 32 -10.51 -12.36 0.39
N GLN A 33 -11.78 -12.12 0.07
CA GLN A 33 -12.75 -13.18 -0.21
C GLN A 33 -12.30 -14.09 -1.35
N GLU A 34 -12.00 -13.52 -2.53
CA GLU A 34 -11.52 -14.29 -3.68
C GLU A 34 -10.24 -15.08 -3.38
N THR A 35 -9.38 -14.55 -2.50
CA THR A 35 -8.16 -15.23 -2.06
C THR A 35 -8.48 -16.46 -1.24
N PHE A 36 -9.34 -16.35 -0.23
CA PHE A 36 -9.71 -17.49 0.61
C PHE A 36 -10.51 -18.53 -0.16
N THR A 37 -11.38 -18.14 -1.09
CA THR A 37 -12.07 -19.09 -1.98
C THR A 37 -11.09 -19.92 -2.78
N LYS A 38 -10.15 -19.27 -3.48
CA LYS A 38 -9.15 -19.99 -4.30
C LYS A 38 -8.15 -20.76 -3.45
N ALA A 39 -7.83 -20.27 -2.26
CA ALA A 39 -6.98 -20.98 -1.32
C ALA A 39 -7.65 -22.25 -0.84
N TRP A 40 -8.92 -22.19 -0.42
CA TRP A 40 -9.65 -23.37 0.03
C TRP A 40 -9.74 -24.45 -1.05
N GLN A 41 -10.07 -24.07 -2.29
CA GLN A 41 -10.10 -24.97 -3.44
C GLN A 41 -8.75 -25.63 -3.79
N LYS A 42 -7.63 -25.03 -3.34
CA LYS A 42 -6.27 -25.47 -3.68
C LYS A 42 -5.47 -25.85 -2.44
N ILE A 43 -6.13 -26.06 -1.30
CA ILE A 43 -5.44 -26.23 -0.03
C ILE A 43 -4.52 -27.44 -0.03
N ASP A 44 -4.91 -28.50 -0.76
CA ASP A 44 -4.11 -29.72 -0.95
C ASP A 44 -2.81 -29.50 -1.73
N THR A 45 -2.68 -28.36 -2.44
CA THR A 45 -1.45 -27.99 -3.15
C THR A 45 -0.40 -27.36 -2.23
N LEU A 46 -0.76 -27.02 -0.98
CA LEU A 46 0.14 -26.46 0.01
C LEU A 46 1.07 -27.55 0.57
N LYS A 47 2.26 -27.67 -0.04
CA LYS A 47 3.26 -28.68 0.35
C LYS A 47 3.92 -28.43 1.71
N ASN A 48 4.04 -27.17 2.11
CA ASN A 48 4.69 -26.78 3.37
C ASN A 48 3.74 -25.85 4.15
N PRO A 49 3.15 -26.31 5.27
CA PRO A 49 2.29 -25.48 6.11
C PRO A 49 2.95 -24.18 6.59
N ASN A 50 4.25 -24.18 6.83
CA ASN A 50 5.00 -22.99 7.26
C ASN A 50 5.05 -21.90 6.17
N ALA A 51 4.78 -22.26 4.91
CA ALA A 51 4.78 -21.34 3.78
C ALA A 51 3.38 -20.72 3.51
N ILE A 52 2.37 -21.02 4.33
CA ILE A 52 0.97 -20.62 4.07
C ILE A 52 0.79 -19.11 3.88
N LYS A 53 1.46 -18.27 4.68
CA LYS A 53 1.42 -16.81 4.50
C LYS A 53 1.94 -16.40 3.12
N ALA A 54 3.08 -16.96 2.70
CA ALA A 54 3.67 -16.68 1.40
C ALA A 54 2.78 -17.19 0.25
N TRP A 55 2.16 -18.35 0.43
CA TRP A 55 1.25 -18.97 -0.53
C TRP A 55 -0.05 -18.15 -0.70
N LEU A 56 -0.69 -17.75 0.41
CA LEU A 56 -1.88 -16.89 0.40
C LEU A 56 -1.57 -15.52 -0.23
N ARG A 57 -0.43 -14.89 0.11
CA ARG A 57 0.01 -13.64 -0.55
C ARG A 57 0.10 -13.80 -2.06
N LYS A 58 0.65 -14.92 -2.54
CA LYS A 58 0.79 -15.19 -3.98
C LYS A 58 -0.57 -15.30 -4.66
N ILE A 59 -1.53 -15.98 -4.03
CA ILE A 59 -2.92 -16.06 -4.53
C ILE A 59 -3.55 -14.67 -4.58
N CYS A 60 -3.46 -13.91 -3.48
CA CYS A 60 -4.01 -12.56 -3.37
C CYS A 60 -3.43 -11.61 -4.42
N PHE A 61 -2.10 -11.61 -4.58
CA PHE A 61 -1.45 -10.77 -5.57
C PHE A 61 -1.85 -11.12 -6.99
N ASN A 62 -1.97 -12.42 -7.32
CA ASN A 62 -2.45 -12.84 -8.63
C ASN A 62 -3.89 -12.38 -8.89
N ASN A 63 -4.78 -12.46 -7.89
CA ASN A 63 -6.14 -11.94 -7.98
C ASN A 63 -6.14 -10.42 -8.23
N PHE A 64 -5.31 -9.68 -7.48
CA PHE A 64 -5.13 -8.25 -7.67
C PHE A 64 -4.68 -7.92 -9.10
N LEU A 65 -3.68 -8.61 -9.65
CA LEU A 65 -3.21 -8.40 -11.01
C LEU A 65 -4.30 -8.69 -12.06
N VAL A 66 -5.10 -9.73 -11.86
CA VAL A 66 -6.25 -10.04 -12.74
C VAL A 66 -7.28 -8.90 -12.69
N ASN A 67 -7.60 -8.40 -11.50
CA ASN A 67 -8.57 -7.33 -11.32
C ASN A 67 -8.08 -6.01 -11.92
N GLU A 68 -6.79 -5.69 -11.78
CA GLU A 68 -6.20 -4.51 -12.43
C GLU A 68 -6.21 -4.65 -13.96
N ARG A 69 -5.86 -5.82 -14.51
CA ARG A 69 -5.92 -6.05 -15.98
C ARG A 69 -7.32 -5.85 -16.54
N LYS A 70 -8.36 -6.31 -15.82
CA LYS A 70 -9.76 -6.09 -16.21
C LYS A 70 -10.14 -4.61 -16.25
N LYS A 71 -9.52 -3.77 -15.41
CA LYS A 71 -9.68 -2.31 -15.42
C LYS A 71 -8.84 -1.60 -16.49
N GLY A 72 -8.13 -2.35 -17.34
CA GLY A 72 -7.16 -1.81 -18.31
C GLY A 72 -5.80 -1.47 -17.71
N ASN A 73 -5.61 -1.68 -16.40
CA ASN A 73 -4.33 -1.45 -15.73
C ASN A 73 -3.48 -2.71 -15.81
N SER A 74 -2.46 -2.72 -16.66
CA SER A 74 -1.55 -3.87 -16.76
C SER A 74 -0.22 -3.58 -16.05
N VAL A 75 0.25 -4.56 -15.28
CA VAL A 75 1.67 -4.61 -14.85
C VAL A 75 2.48 -4.99 -16.08
N GLN A 76 2.82 -3.98 -16.88
CA GLN A 76 3.82 -4.11 -17.94
C GLN A 76 5.18 -3.64 -17.40
N ARG A 77 6.26 -3.86 -18.18
CA ARG A 77 7.57 -3.22 -17.95
C ARG A 77 7.36 -1.75 -17.55
N PRO A 78 8.21 -1.15 -16.70
CA PRO A 78 8.03 0.24 -16.25
C PRO A 78 7.69 1.13 -17.45
N PHE A 79 6.42 1.49 -17.63
CA PHE A 79 5.96 2.01 -18.91
C PHE A 79 5.86 3.53 -18.81
N GLY A 80 6.68 4.19 -19.64
CA GLY A 80 7.01 5.62 -19.62
C GLY A 80 8.47 5.90 -19.25
N ASP A 81 9.16 4.91 -18.67
CA ASP A 81 10.45 5.06 -18.00
C ASP A 81 11.40 3.97 -18.53
N GLU A 82 12.53 4.32 -19.16
CA GLU A 82 13.47 3.31 -19.66
C GLU A 82 14.02 2.49 -18.48
N ILE A 83 14.05 1.14 -18.59
CA ILE A 83 14.63 0.28 -17.54
C ILE A 83 16.04 0.73 -17.19
N GLN A 84 16.82 1.17 -18.17
CA GLN A 84 18.15 1.73 -17.97
C GLN A 84 18.13 3.00 -17.11
N GLU A 85 17.15 3.91 -17.29
CA GLU A 85 17.01 5.06 -16.41
C GLU A 85 16.67 4.66 -14.98
N LEU A 86 15.77 3.68 -14.80
CA LEU A 86 15.45 3.19 -13.46
C LEU A 86 16.64 2.52 -12.80
N GLU A 87 17.45 1.80 -13.56
CA GLU A 87 18.69 1.20 -13.05
C GLU A 87 19.70 2.27 -12.63
N LYS A 88 19.91 3.31 -13.46
CA LYS A 88 20.72 4.48 -13.10
C LYS A 88 20.18 5.14 -11.83
N GLU A 89 18.88 5.37 -11.77
CA GLU A 89 18.28 6.00 -10.59
C GLU A 89 18.29 5.11 -9.35
N GLY A 90 18.38 3.80 -9.52
CA GLY A 90 18.54 2.85 -8.43
C GLY A 90 19.79 3.09 -7.59
N GLU A 91 20.80 3.79 -8.11
CA GLU A 91 21.98 4.23 -7.37
C GLU A 91 21.67 5.38 -6.39
N PHE A 92 20.67 6.22 -6.71
CA PHE A 92 20.23 7.31 -5.83
C PHE A 92 19.33 6.83 -4.69
N TYR A 93 18.90 5.56 -4.69
CA TYR A 93 18.10 5.03 -3.61
C TYR A 93 18.91 4.92 -2.32
N ILE A 94 18.59 5.77 -1.34
CA ILE A 94 19.24 5.79 -0.03
C ILE A 94 18.50 4.84 0.92
N ASN A 95 19.17 3.77 1.35
CA ASN A 95 18.70 2.92 2.44
C ASN A 95 18.80 3.70 3.77
N SER A 96 17.77 4.45 4.10
CA SER A 96 17.64 5.06 5.41
C SER A 96 16.69 4.26 6.31
N TYR A 97 16.99 4.27 7.60
CA TYR A 97 16.18 3.67 8.64
C TYR A 97 15.56 4.78 9.47
N PRO A 98 14.27 4.68 9.81
CA PRO A 98 13.67 5.56 10.79
C PRO A 98 14.45 5.50 12.10
N ARG A 99 14.68 6.66 12.68
CA ARG A 99 15.32 6.80 13.99
C ARG A 99 14.25 7.02 15.07
N PRO A 100 14.57 6.84 16.36
CA PRO A 100 13.63 7.11 17.44
C PRO A 100 13.03 8.53 17.38
N GLU A 101 13.82 9.52 16.97
CA GLU A 101 13.36 10.90 16.78
C GLU A 101 12.36 11.08 15.62
N ASP A 102 12.26 10.13 14.68
CA ASP A 102 11.29 10.16 13.58
C ASP A 102 9.91 9.63 14.01
N GLN A 103 9.79 9.09 15.23
CA GLN A 103 8.53 8.56 15.74
C GLN A 103 7.55 9.69 16.03
N VAL A 104 6.37 9.62 15.40
CA VAL A 104 5.29 10.56 15.66
C VAL A 104 4.24 9.87 16.53
N ILE A 105 4.01 10.40 17.73
CA ILE A 105 2.88 10.01 18.55
C ILE A 105 1.68 10.81 18.07
N VAL A 106 0.72 10.12 17.48
CA VAL A 106 -0.53 10.70 16.97
C VAL A 106 -1.68 10.16 17.81
N ARG A 107 -2.65 11.01 18.16
CA ARG A 107 -3.87 10.57 18.84
C ARG A 107 -4.63 9.55 17.96
N GLU A 108 -5.28 8.58 18.58
CA GLU A 108 -5.97 7.50 17.87
C GLU A 108 -7.00 8.02 16.83
N SER A 109 -7.80 9.02 17.21
CA SER A 109 -8.78 9.65 16.31
C SER A 109 -8.15 10.30 15.07
N VAL A 110 -6.92 10.77 15.18
CA VAL A 110 -6.16 11.40 14.10
C VAL A 110 -5.49 10.35 13.21
N SER A 111 -5.15 9.18 13.77
CA SER A 111 -4.54 8.07 13.05
C SER A 111 -5.41 7.60 11.90
N GLU A 112 -6.74 7.50 12.05
CA GLU A 112 -7.61 7.01 10.98
C GLU A 112 -7.61 7.90 9.73
N ILE A 113 -7.74 9.21 9.91
CA ILE A 113 -7.67 10.18 8.80
C ILE A 113 -6.29 10.19 8.18
N GLN A 114 -5.24 10.15 9.01
CA GLN A 114 -3.87 10.06 8.54
C GLN A 114 -3.68 8.83 7.65
N ASN A 115 -4.10 7.65 8.11
CA ASN A 115 -3.97 6.40 7.35
C ASN A 115 -4.78 6.45 6.04
N GLY A 116 -5.98 7.03 6.09
CA GLY A 116 -6.80 7.28 4.91
C GLY A 116 -6.09 8.17 3.88
N CYS A 117 -5.49 9.27 4.34
CA CYS A 117 -4.70 10.19 3.50
C CYS A 117 -3.48 9.49 2.89
N PHE A 118 -2.72 8.74 3.70
CA PHE A 118 -1.53 8.02 3.26
C PHE A 118 -1.86 6.97 2.20
N LEU A 119 -2.92 6.17 2.41
CA LEU A 119 -3.42 5.23 1.41
C LEU A 119 -3.93 5.95 0.15
N ALA A 120 -4.63 7.07 0.31
CA ALA A 120 -5.12 7.85 -0.82
C ALA A 120 -3.97 8.38 -1.69
N MET A 121 -2.87 8.85 -1.09
CA MET A 121 -1.74 9.37 -1.86
C MET A 121 -1.00 8.27 -2.63
N VAL A 122 -0.90 7.07 -2.07
CA VAL A 122 -0.36 5.90 -2.77
C VAL A 122 -1.21 5.53 -4.01
N ARG A 123 -2.51 5.86 -4.04
CA ARG A 123 -3.36 5.69 -5.24
C ARG A 123 -2.95 6.57 -6.41
N TYR A 124 -2.26 7.67 -6.17
CA TYR A 124 -1.79 8.55 -7.24
C TYR A 124 -0.40 8.15 -7.76
N LEU A 125 0.21 7.08 -7.23
CA LEU A 125 1.34 6.42 -7.87
C LEU A 125 0.87 5.56 -9.05
N THR A 126 1.72 5.45 -10.07
CA THR A 126 1.53 4.47 -11.13
C THR A 126 1.53 3.05 -10.54
N LEU A 127 0.88 2.10 -11.21
CA LEU A 127 0.68 0.75 -10.66
C LEU A 127 2.00 0.07 -10.23
N ASN A 128 3.06 0.15 -11.04
CA ASN A 128 4.36 -0.45 -10.70
C ASN A 128 5.02 0.22 -9.49
N LYS A 129 4.95 1.55 -9.38
CA LYS A 129 5.46 2.32 -8.22
C LYS A 129 4.66 1.97 -6.97
N ARG A 130 3.33 1.88 -7.09
CA ARG A 130 2.43 1.47 -6.02
C ARG A 130 2.76 0.07 -5.51
N ILE A 131 2.80 -0.94 -6.39
CA ILE A 131 3.10 -2.33 -5.99
C ILE A 131 4.46 -2.41 -5.30
N THR A 132 5.49 -1.78 -5.89
CA THR A 132 6.85 -1.77 -5.34
C THR A 132 6.89 -1.13 -3.95
N PHE A 133 6.27 0.04 -3.81
CA PHE A 133 6.18 0.77 -2.54
C PHE A 133 5.40 -0.02 -1.47
N SER A 134 4.23 -0.55 -1.83
CA SER A 134 3.42 -1.35 -0.90
C SER A 134 4.19 -2.57 -0.42
N PHE A 135 4.85 -3.32 -1.31
CA PHE A 135 5.62 -4.50 -0.91
C PHE A 135 6.79 -4.18 0.01
N ILE A 136 7.54 -3.13 -0.28
CA ILE A 136 8.79 -2.85 0.45
C ILE A 136 8.50 -2.05 1.71
N ASP A 137 7.90 -0.87 1.58
CA ASP A 137 7.77 0.04 2.72
C ASP A 137 6.57 -0.29 3.60
N MET A 138 5.48 -0.80 3.02
CA MET A 138 4.28 -1.14 3.81
C MET A 138 4.25 -2.59 4.27
N PHE A 139 4.84 -3.55 3.54
CA PHE A 139 4.87 -4.98 3.93
C PHE A 139 6.24 -5.50 4.38
N GLY A 140 7.33 -4.80 4.11
CA GLY A 140 8.67 -5.23 4.51
C GLY A 140 9.25 -6.37 3.69
N LEU A 141 8.81 -6.60 2.45
CA LEU A 141 9.48 -7.53 1.54
C LEU A 141 10.86 -6.98 1.14
N SER A 142 11.79 -7.88 0.89
CA SER A 142 13.13 -7.53 0.39
C SER A 142 13.10 -7.11 -1.08
N LEU A 143 14.09 -6.31 -1.49
CA LEU A 143 14.31 -5.95 -2.90
C LEU A 143 14.43 -7.19 -3.80
N GLN A 144 15.01 -8.28 -3.29
CA GLN A 144 15.15 -9.54 -4.02
C GLN A 144 13.79 -10.19 -4.29
N GLU A 145 12.93 -10.30 -3.28
CA GLU A 145 11.59 -10.88 -3.45
C GLU A 145 10.78 -10.05 -4.45
N VAL A 146 10.81 -8.72 -4.32
CA VAL A 146 10.07 -7.84 -5.24
C VAL A 146 10.61 -7.92 -6.67
N SER A 147 11.93 -8.01 -6.86
CA SER A 147 12.52 -8.21 -8.19
C SER A 147 12.04 -9.49 -8.87
N GLN A 148 11.86 -10.57 -8.10
CA GLN A 148 11.36 -11.84 -8.61
C GLN A 148 9.86 -11.77 -8.91
N ILE A 149 9.09 -11.10 -8.06
CA ILE A 149 7.63 -10.92 -8.25
C ILE A 149 7.34 -10.08 -9.49
N LEU A 150 8.08 -9.00 -9.69
CA LEU A 150 7.89 -8.06 -10.81
C LEU A 150 8.66 -8.45 -12.08
N ASN A 151 9.55 -9.44 -11.99
CA ASN A 151 10.42 -9.89 -13.08
C ASN A 151 11.24 -8.75 -13.71
N ILE A 152 11.93 -7.97 -12.87
CA ILE A 152 12.82 -6.87 -13.27
C ILE A 152 14.09 -6.90 -12.41
N SER A 153 15.14 -6.16 -12.81
CA SER A 153 16.38 -6.11 -12.03
C SER A 153 16.19 -5.43 -10.67
N LYS A 154 17.05 -5.75 -9.69
CA LYS A 154 17.08 -5.04 -8.39
C LYS A 154 17.30 -3.54 -8.56
N GLY A 155 18.12 -3.13 -9.53
CA GLY A 155 18.35 -1.72 -9.85
C GLY A 155 17.04 -1.04 -10.26
N ALA A 156 16.28 -1.67 -11.16
CA ALA A 156 14.98 -1.16 -11.57
C ALA A 156 13.96 -1.10 -10.42
N VAL A 157 13.94 -2.09 -9.52
CA VAL A 157 13.12 -2.04 -8.29
C VAL A 157 13.50 -0.84 -7.42
N LYS A 158 14.80 -0.60 -7.20
CA LYS A 158 15.29 0.56 -6.45
C LYS A 158 14.88 1.87 -7.12
N GLY A 159 15.00 1.98 -8.43
CA GLY A 159 14.55 3.17 -9.18
C GLY A 159 13.04 3.41 -9.05
N LEU A 160 12.22 2.35 -9.14
CA LEU A 160 10.78 2.46 -8.94
C LEU A 160 10.44 2.93 -7.53
N LEU A 161 11.14 2.39 -6.52
CA LEU A 161 10.96 2.75 -5.13
C LEU A 161 11.40 4.18 -4.86
N TYR A 162 12.57 4.59 -5.36
CA TYR A 162 13.07 5.96 -5.28
C TYR A 162 12.05 6.94 -5.86
N ARG A 163 11.57 6.70 -7.09
CA ARG A 163 10.55 7.56 -7.72
C ARG A 163 9.23 7.57 -6.95
N ALA A 164 8.84 6.45 -6.34
CA ALA A 164 7.66 6.39 -5.48
C ALA A 164 7.82 7.31 -4.25
N HIS A 165 8.97 7.25 -3.57
CA HIS A 165 9.29 8.16 -2.47
C HIS A 165 9.30 9.60 -2.91
N MET A 166 10.03 9.97 -3.98
CA MET A 166 10.09 11.37 -4.42
C MET A 166 8.69 11.93 -4.72
N ASN A 167 7.80 11.13 -5.31
CA ASN A 167 6.42 11.51 -5.57
C ASN A 167 5.61 11.76 -4.29
N LEU A 168 5.75 10.90 -3.29
CA LEU A 168 5.03 11.03 -2.02
C LEU A 168 5.62 12.17 -1.18
N ASP A 169 6.93 12.24 -1.07
CA ASP A 169 7.64 13.30 -0.33
C ASP A 169 7.30 14.67 -0.90
N SER A 170 7.36 14.83 -2.23
CA SER A 170 6.98 16.09 -2.88
C SER A 170 5.55 16.51 -2.57
N PHE A 171 4.63 15.58 -2.35
CA PHE A 171 3.28 15.92 -1.95
C PHE A 171 3.24 16.32 -0.48
N PHE A 172 3.75 15.47 0.41
CA PHE A 172 3.56 15.68 1.83
C PHE A 172 4.41 16.82 2.40
N GLN A 173 5.59 17.10 1.83
CA GLN A 173 6.53 18.11 2.34
C GLN A 173 5.89 19.48 2.52
N ASP A 174 5.06 19.90 1.58
CA ASP A 174 4.49 21.26 1.57
C ASP A 174 3.00 21.27 2.01
N HIS A 175 2.46 20.10 2.41
CA HIS A 175 1.04 19.95 2.69
C HIS A 175 0.76 19.41 4.09
N CYS A 176 1.58 18.51 4.64
CA CYS A 176 1.23 17.75 5.85
C CYS A 176 1.76 18.37 7.14
N SER A 177 0.86 18.72 8.07
CA SER A 177 1.23 19.30 9.37
C SER A 177 2.07 18.38 10.26
N ILE A 178 1.99 17.07 10.02
CA ILE A 178 2.72 16.08 10.79
C ILE A 178 4.21 16.16 10.45
N LEU A 179 4.55 16.57 9.23
CA LEU A 179 5.94 16.69 8.79
C LEU A 179 6.51 18.03 9.20
N ASP A 180 5.78 19.12 8.91
CA ASP A 180 6.12 20.49 9.27
C ASP A 180 4.86 21.18 9.83
N VAL A 181 4.98 21.78 11.00
CA VAL A 181 3.85 22.46 11.66
C VAL A 181 3.34 23.64 10.83
N GLU A 182 4.13 24.26 9.96
CA GLU A 182 3.68 25.41 9.15
C GLU A 182 2.82 25.00 7.95
N ASN A 183 2.79 23.71 7.59
CA ASN A 183 2.02 23.22 6.46
C ASN A 183 0.50 23.35 6.63
N PRO A 184 -0.31 23.48 5.56
CA PRO A 184 -1.73 23.81 5.70
C PRO A 184 -2.65 22.66 6.18
N CYS A 185 -2.34 21.38 5.88
CA CYS A 185 -3.25 20.27 6.19
C CYS A 185 -3.15 19.86 7.66
N ARG A 186 -4.23 20.04 8.43
CA ARG A 186 -4.35 19.61 9.82
C ARG A 186 -5.34 18.46 9.93
N CYS A 187 -4.88 17.26 10.26
CA CYS A 187 -5.75 16.09 10.36
C CYS A 187 -6.89 16.29 11.39
N GLU A 188 -6.63 16.96 12.51
CA GLU A 188 -7.67 17.28 13.52
C GLU A 188 -8.79 18.17 12.93
N ALA A 189 -8.43 19.18 12.15
CA ALA A 189 -9.41 20.05 11.47
C ALA A 189 -10.23 19.27 10.44
N TRP A 190 -9.64 18.27 9.78
CA TRP A 190 -10.36 17.37 8.88
C TRP A 190 -11.35 16.45 9.61
N ILE A 191 -11.05 16.00 10.84
CA ILE A 191 -12.00 15.24 11.67
C ILE A 191 -13.22 16.11 11.95
N GLU A 192 -12.97 17.33 12.44
CA GLU A 192 -14.04 18.29 12.77
C GLU A 192 -14.89 18.60 11.53
N PHE A 193 -14.24 18.86 10.40
CA PHE A 193 -14.91 19.13 9.13
C PHE A 193 -15.74 17.94 8.62
N TYR A 194 -15.21 16.71 8.67
CA TYR A 194 -15.91 15.49 8.23
C TYR A 194 -17.09 15.15 9.15
N SER A 195 -16.91 15.32 10.47
CA SER A 195 -18.00 15.12 11.45
C SER A 195 -19.18 16.07 11.27
N ARG A 196 -18.95 17.25 10.65
CA ARG A 196 -19.94 18.31 10.45
C ARG A 196 -20.57 18.33 9.05
N ARG A 197 -20.04 17.59 8.08
CA ARG A 197 -20.59 17.54 6.71
C ARG A 197 -20.71 16.10 6.20
N GLN A 198 -21.95 15.64 6.03
CA GLN A 198 -22.27 14.28 5.58
C GLN A 198 -22.03 14.01 4.09
N THR A 199 -21.72 15.01 3.26
CA THR A 199 -21.59 14.82 1.80
C THR A 199 -20.43 15.61 1.22
N LEU A 200 -19.30 14.92 1.02
CA LEU A 200 -18.21 15.36 0.15
C LEU A 200 -17.73 14.19 -0.70
N GLN A 201 -18.61 13.69 -1.57
CA GLN A 201 -18.23 12.72 -2.59
C GLN A 201 -18.22 13.29 -4.01
N ASP A 202 -18.74 14.50 -4.25
CA ASP A 202 -18.98 14.95 -5.63
C ASP A 202 -17.99 15.98 -6.19
N LYS A 203 -16.96 16.41 -5.44
CA LYS A 203 -16.04 17.46 -5.93
C LYS A 203 -14.56 17.27 -5.56
N VAL A 204 -14.00 16.08 -5.80
CA VAL A 204 -12.54 15.89 -5.80
C VAL A 204 -12.06 15.41 -7.17
N GLN A 205 -12.00 16.34 -8.13
CA GLN A 205 -11.15 16.21 -9.31
C GLN A 205 -9.95 17.15 -9.15
N ILE A 206 -8.79 16.67 -8.68
CA ILE A 206 -7.62 17.57 -8.56
C ILE A 206 -6.26 16.94 -8.95
N VAL A 207 -6.03 15.62 -8.83
CA VAL A 207 -4.75 15.01 -9.28
C VAL A 207 -5.04 13.70 -10.00
N LYS A 208 -4.40 13.43 -11.15
CA LYS A 208 -4.51 12.13 -11.84
C LYS A 208 -3.36 11.19 -11.47
N THR A 209 -2.14 11.73 -11.32
CA THR A 209 -0.92 11.00 -10.93
C THR A 209 0.06 11.95 -10.27
N LEU A 210 0.77 11.53 -9.22
CA LEU A 210 1.87 12.28 -8.61
C LEU A 210 3.11 12.26 -9.52
N ASN A 211 3.74 13.43 -9.72
CA ASN A 211 4.96 13.56 -10.50
C ASN A 211 5.87 14.67 -9.93
N TYR A 212 6.86 14.27 -9.13
CA TYR A 212 7.81 15.17 -8.50
C TYR A 212 8.65 16.00 -9.49
N LYS A 213 8.86 15.51 -10.72
CA LYS A 213 9.61 16.26 -11.75
C LYS A 213 8.88 17.53 -12.18
N LYS A 214 7.57 17.64 -11.94
CA LYS A 214 6.74 18.81 -12.30
C LYS A 214 6.59 19.82 -11.16
N SER A 215 6.96 19.47 -9.93
CA SER A 215 6.72 20.30 -8.75
C SER A 215 7.93 21.13 -8.30
N GLY A 216 9.09 20.99 -8.95
CA GLY A 216 10.32 21.65 -8.49
C GLY A 216 10.84 21.11 -7.14
N TYR A 217 10.44 19.89 -6.78
CA TYR A 217 10.76 19.24 -5.50
C TYR A 217 12.28 19.12 -5.27
N VAL A 218 12.71 19.46 -4.05
CA VAL A 218 14.07 19.28 -3.56
C VAL A 218 14.06 18.23 -2.46
N PHE A 219 14.89 17.20 -2.61
CA PHE A 219 14.95 16.09 -1.67
C PHE A 219 15.30 16.54 -0.24
N ASN A 220 14.47 16.16 0.72
CA ASN A 220 14.73 16.35 2.14
C ASN A 220 14.80 15.00 2.87
N LYS A 221 15.98 14.69 3.42
CA LYS A 221 16.24 13.40 4.10
C LYS A 221 15.41 13.19 5.35
N TYR A 222 15.11 14.24 6.11
CA TYR A 222 14.28 14.15 7.31
C TYR A 222 12.83 13.84 6.94
N THR A 223 12.28 14.59 5.97
CA THR A 223 10.94 14.34 5.40
C THR A 223 10.82 12.90 4.89
N PHE A 224 11.78 12.44 4.10
CA PHE A 224 11.82 11.07 3.58
C PHE A 224 11.76 10.01 4.68
N ASN A 225 12.61 10.14 5.72
CA ASN A 225 12.65 9.18 6.82
C ASN A 225 11.34 9.12 7.60
N LYS A 226 10.76 10.29 7.87
CA LYS A 226 9.51 10.42 8.61
C LYS A 226 8.34 9.82 7.85
N ILE A 227 8.23 10.09 6.55
CA ILE A 227 7.20 9.47 5.69
C ILE A 227 7.37 7.96 5.65
N LYS A 228 8.61 7.48 5.46
CA LYS A 228 8.93 6.05 5.46
C LYS A 228 8.55 5.37 6.78
N TYR A 229 8.80 6.01 7.91
CA TYR A 229 8.37 5.53 9.23
C TYR A 229 6.86 5.37 9.31
N LEU A 230 6.11 6.40 8.89
CA LEU A 230 4.65 6.41 8.97
C LEU A 230 4.02 5.31 8.12
N TYR A 231 4.51 5.07 6.90
CA TYR A 231 4.01 3.97 6.06
C TYR A 231 4.36 2.58 6.62
N LYS A 232 5.56 2.41 7.16
CA LYS A 232 6.00 1.14 7.75
C LYS A 232 5.21 0.77 9.01
N ASN A 233 4.83 1.77 9.79
CA ASN A 233 4.10 1.59 11.06
C ASN A 233 2.61 1.90 10.91
N MET A 234 2.08 1.88 9.68
CA MET A 234 0.65 2.04 9.44
C MET A 234 -0.10 0.92 10.18
N PRO A 235 -1.01 1.26 11.11
CA PRO A 235 -1.67 0.28 11.96
C PRO A 235 -2.47 -0.72 11.13
N GLU A 236 -2.48 -1.96 11.57
CA GLU A 236 -3.24 -3.01 10.91
C GLU A 236 -4.72 -2.79 11.12
N LYS A 237 -5.50 -2.85 10.04
CA LYS A 237 -6.96 -2.84 10.10
C LYS A 237 -7.50 -4.25 10.26
N ARG A 238 -8.58 -4.41 11.02
CA ARG A 238 -9.32 -5.68 11.09
C ARG A 238 -10.63 -5.51 10.31
N PRO A 239 -10.97 -6.45 9.40
CA PRO A 239 -12.32 -6.51 8.84
C PRO A 239 -13.38 -6.59 9.93
N SER A 240 -14.62 -6.19 9.64
CA SER A 240 -15.73 -6.39 10.59
C SER A 240 -15.97 -7.87 10.87
N ASP A 241 -16.50 -8.22 12.04
CA ASP A 241 -16.83 -9.61 12.35
C ASP A 241 -17.93 -10.16 11.42
N ASP A 242 -18.85 -9.31 10.96
CA ASP A 242 -19.82 -9.62 9.90
C ASP A 242 -19.15 -10.08 8.59
N TRP A 243 -18.05 -9.42 8.20
CA TRP A 243 -17.28 -9.83 7.02
C TRP A 243 -16.66 -11.22 7.18
N TYR A 244 -16.13 -11.54 8.37
CA TYR A 244 -15.58 -12.87 8.65
C TYR A 244 -16.64 -13.95 8.50
N GLN A 245 -17.82 -13.73 9.07
CA GLN A 245 -18.93 -14.67 9.03
C GLN A 245 -19.39 -14.92 7.59
N LYS A 246 -19.56 -13.85 6.80
CA LYS A 246 -19.95 -13.94 5.38
C LYS A 246 -19.02 -14.81 4.55
N ILE A 247 -17.71 -14.70 4.77
CA ILE A 247 -16.74 -15.51 4.01
C ILE A 247 -16.80 -16.97 4.43
N VAL A 248 -16.84 -17.24 5.75
CA VAL A 248 -16.97 -18.61 6.27
C VAL A 248 -18.21 -19.28 5.68
N ASP A 249 -19.35 -18.60 5.68
CA ASP A 249 -20.61 -19.13 5.17
C ASP A 249 -20.56 -19.36 3.66
N SER A 250 -19.89 -18.47 2.91
CA SER A 250 -19.73 -18.61 1.45
C SER A 250 -18.85 -19.79 1.02
N LEU A 251 -18.05 -20.35 1.93
CA LEU A 251 -17.10 -21.43 1.63
C LEU A 251 -17.50 -22.80 2.22
N LYS A 252 -18.54 -22.81 3.06
CA LYS A 252 -19.15 -24.04 3.57
C LYS A 252 -20.24 -24.60 2.66
N ASN A 253 -20.81 -23.75 1.81
CA ASN A 253 -21.80 -24.11 0.78
C ASN A 253 -21.11 -24.41 -0.55
#